data_AF-A0A382TC40-F1
#
_entry.id   AF-A0A382TC40-F1
#
_cell.length_a   1.000
_cell.length_b   1.000
_cell.length_c   1.000
_cell.angle_alpha   90.00
_cell.angle_beta   90.00
_cell.angle_gamma   90.00
#
_symmetry.space_group_name_H-M   'P 1'
#
loop_
_entity.id
_entity.type
_entity.pdbx_description
1 polymer ?
#
loop_
_entity_poly.entity_id
_entity_poly.type
_entity_poly.pdbx_seq_one_letter_code
_entity_poly.pdbx_strand_id
1 'polypeptide(L)'
;MNCFEQPTQHKKELFFAWQQWLKGSSTLGIANLLNTDQDFDAISVQTLELWKLCFEKTSKVDQEEDKVFRWDKMEQYDIPWGDSSFLLRISQAYENPSGRLIKWIWRLS
;
A
#
# COMPACT_ATOMS: atom_id res chain seq x y z
N MET A 1 -4.57 -21.08 7.20
CA MET A 1 -5.19 -19.80 7.59
C MET A 1 -4.95 -18.82 6.47
N ASN A 2 -6.04 -18.37 5.84
CA ASN A 2 -5.98 -17.32 4.84
C ASN A 2 -5.68 -16.01 5.57
N CYS A 3 -4.61 -15.34 5.18
CA CYS A 3 -4.12 -14.12 5.84
C CYS A 3 -5.17 -13.00 5.99
N PHE A 4 -6.21 -13.05 5.18
CA PHE A 4 -7.25 -12.04 5.05
C PHE A 4 -8.64 -12.55 5.46
N GLU A 5 -8.74 -13.72 6.12
CA GLU A 5 -10.02 -14.30 6.57
C GLU A 5 -10.56 -13.71 7.89
N GLN A 6 -9.92 -12.69 8.47
CA GLN A 6 -10.52 -11.93 9.57
C GLN A 6 -11.33 -10.74 9.04
N PRO A 7 -12.53 -10.47 9.60
CA PRO A 7 -13.43 -9.46 9.10
C PRO A 7 -12.78 -8.09 9.25
N THR A 8 -12.68 -7.37 8.12
CA THR A 8 -12.89 -5.93 7.85
C THR A 8 -12.86 -4.84 8.94
N GLN A 9 -12.57 -5.12 10.21
CA GLN A 9 -12.72 -4.24 11.36
C GLN A 9 -11.53 -3.29 11.52
N HIS A 10 -10.31 -3.73 11.16
CA HIS A 10 -9.08 -2.93 11.30
C HIS A 10 -8.42 -2.62 9.95
N LYS A 11 -9.24 -2.33 8.92
CA LYS A 11 -8.74 -2.03 7.56
C LYS A 11 -7.80 -0.84 7.55
N LYS A 12 -8.11 0.19 8.35
CA LYS A 12 -7.37 1.45 8.39
C LYS A 12 -5.96 1.22 8.95
N GLU A 13 -5.87 0.47 10.04
CA GLU A 13 -4.64 0.10 10.74
C GLU A 13 -3.80 -0.84 9.89
N LEU A 14 -4.43 -1.83 9.25
CA LEU A 14 -3.76 -2.72 8.30
C LEU A 14 -3.17 -1.93 7.14
N PHE A 15 -3.94 -1.02 6.54
CA PHE A 15 -3.48 -0.18 5.44
C PHE A 15 -2.32 0.73 5.89
N PHE A 16 -2.42 1.34 7.06
CA PHE A 16 -1.35 2.15 7.63
C PHE A 16 -0.08 1.32 7.86
N ALA A 17 -0.19 0.16 8.51
CA ALA A 17 0.93 -0.75 8.75
C ALA A 17 1.59 -1.19 7.44
N TRP A 18 0.78 -1.51 6.42
CA TRP A 18 1.26 -1.85 5.08
C TRP A 18 2.11 -0.74 4.46
N GLN A 19 1.60 0.49 4.47
CA GLN A 19 2.34 1.65 3.96
C GLN A 19 3.65 1.90 4.73
N GLN A 20 3.66 1.66 6.04
CA GLN A 20 4.86 1.81 6.86
C GLN A 20 5.89 0.72 6.56
N TRP A 21 5.48 -0.53 6.36
CA TRP A 21 6.40 -1.59 5.93
C TRP A 21 6.98 -1.33 4.55
N LEU A 22 6.20 -0.79 3.61
CA LEU A 22 6.71 -0.38 2.29
C LEU A 22 7.80 0.70 2.38
N LYS A 23 7.75 1.55 3.42
CA LYS A 23 8.77 2.56 3.75
C LYS A 23 9.97 2.00 4.52
N GLY A 24 9.92 0.72 4.94
CA GLY A 24 10.97 0.06 5.71
C GLY A 24 10.87 0.24 7.22
N SER A 25 9.74 0.73 7.73
CA SER A 25 9.52 0.88 9.18
C SER A 25 9.49 -0.47 9.89
N SER A 26 10.02 -0.52 11.12
CA SER A 26 10.00 -1.73 11.94
C SER A 26 8.61 -1.99 12.54
N THR A 27 8.29 -3.27 12.78
CA THR A 27 7.01 -3.66 13.39
C THR A 27 6.79 -3.00 14.74
N LEU A 28 7.84 -2.90 15.57
CA LEU A 28 7.78 -2.24 16.86
C LEU A 28 7.46 -0.74 16.73
N GLY A 29 8.07 -0.07 15.76
CA GLY A 29 7.78 1.35 15.48
C GLY A 29 6.33 1.55 15.04
N ILE A 30 5.82 0.66 14.19
CA ILE A 30 4.43 0.69 13.72
C ILE A 30 3.46 0.43 14.87
N ALA A 31 3.74 -0.55 15.73
CA ALA A 31 2.92 -0.83 16.90
C ALA A 31 2.83 0.39 17.83
N ASN A 32 3.94 1.10 18.04
CA ASN A 32 3.95 2.31 18.83
C ASN A 32 3.08 3.40 18.18
N LEU A 33 3.25 3.63 16.86
CA LEU A 33 2.46 4.64 16.15
C LEU A 33 0.96 4.35 16.20
N LEU A 34 0.55 3.11 15.94
CA LEU A 34 -0.85 2.69 16.00
C LEU A 34 -1.47 2.85 17.39
N ASN A 35 -0.71 2.61 18.46
CA ASN A 35 -1.21 2.70 19.83
C ASN A 35 -1.15 4.12 20.43
N THR A 36 -0.42 5.05 19.80
CA THR A 36 -0.29 6.42 20.30
C THR A 36 -1.34 7.35 19.69
N ASP A 37 -1.80 7.03 18.48
CA ASP A 37 -2.74 7.84 17.73
C ASP A 37 -4.19 7.41 18.04
N GLN A 38 -5.01 8.38 18.46
CA GLN A 38 -6.40 8.16 18.88
C GLN A 38 -7.32 7.81 17.70
N ASP A 39 -6.87 8.03 16.48
CA ASP A 39 -7.62 7.75 15.26
C ASP A 39 -7.57 6.28 14.83
N PHE A 40 -6.78 5.44 15.53
CA PHE A 40 -6.67 4.01 15.26
C PHE A 40 -7.23 3.17 16.41
N ASP A 41 -7.81 2.04 16.05
CA ASP A 41 -8.15 1.00 17.01
C ASP A 41 -6.87 0.36 17.59
N ALA A 42 -6.94 -0.04 18.86
CA ALA A 42 -5.82 -0.74 19.49
C ALA A 42 -5.57 -2.10 18.82
N ILE A 43 -4.37 -2.27 18.25
CA ILE A 43 -3.96 -3.51 17.57
C ILE A 43 -3.00 -4.30 18.44
N SER A 44 -3.30 -5.57 18.67
CA SER A 44 -2.39 -6.47 19.39
C SER A 44 -1.11 -6.72 18.58
N VAL A 45 0.02 -6.89 19.27
CA VAL A 45 1.29 -7.25 18.62
C VAL A 45 1.17 -8.54 17.82
N GLN A 46 0.39 -9.51 18.31
CA GLN A 46 0.16 -10.78 17.63
C GLN A 46 -0.55 -10.59 16.28
N THR A 47 -1.57 -9.72 16.24
CA THR A 47 -2.27 -9.36 15.01
C THR A 47 -1.32 -8.69 14.01
N LEU A 48 -0.47 -7.78 14.50
CA LEU A 48 0.49 -7.07 13.66
C LEU A 48 1.56 -7.99 13.07
N GLU A 49 2.05 -8.97 13.83
CA GLU A 49 2.99 -10.00 13.33
C GLU A 49 2.33 -10.91 12.29
N LEU A 50 1.06 -11.28 12.46
CA LEU A 50 0.31 -12.02 11.43
C LEU A 50 0.23 -11.22 10.14
N TRP A 51 -0.13 -9.94 10.21
CA TRP A 51 -0.17 -9.06 9.04
C TRP A 51 1.20 -8.91 8.37
N LYS A 52 2.27 -8.81 9.17
CA LYS A 52 3.64 -8.76 8.64
C LYS A 52 4.01 -10.00 7.85
N LEU A 53 3.68 -11.19 8.36
CA LEU A 53 3.92 -12.45 7.63
C LEU A 53 3.20 -12.45 6.27
N CYS A 54 2.01 -11.86 6.20
CA CYS A 54 1.25 -11.73 4.96
C CYS A 54 1.88 -10.71 4.00
N PHE A 55 2.35 -9.58 4.54
CA PHE A 55 3.13 -8.60 3.79
C PHE A 55 4.40 -9.22 3.20
N GLU A 56 5.17 -9.95 4.00
CA GLU A 56 6.42 -10.60 3.57
C GLU A 56 6.20 -11.70 2.53
N LYS A 57 5.05 -12.38 2.55
CA LYS A 57 4.65 -13.35 1.53
C LYS A 57 4.23 -12.71 0.21
N THR A 58 3.90 -11.43 0.22
CA THR A 58 3.49 -10.71 -1.00
C THR A 58 4.69 -10.53 -1.91
N SER A 59 4.48 -10.67 -3.22
CA SER A 59 5.58 -10.62 -4.19
C SER A 59 6.25 -9.24 -4.16
N LYS A 60 7.55 -9.19 -4.50
CA LYS A 60 8.26 -7.91 -4.58
C LYS A 60 7.70 -6.97 -5.65
N VAL A 61 7.13 -7.53 -6.72
CA VAL A 61 6.44 -6.77 -7.77
C VAL A 61 5.20 -6.11 -7.17
N ASP A 62 4.35 -6.88 -6.47
CA ASP A 62 3.16 -6.36 -5.81
C ASP A 62 3.48 -5.28 -4.77
N GLN A 63 4.51 -5.49 -3.95
CA GLN A 63 4.95 -4.50 -2.97
C GLN A 63 5.43 -3.22 -3.65
N GLU A 64 6.12 -3.30 -4.79
CA GLU A 64 6.58 -2.13 -5.53
C GLU A 64 5.41 -1.39 -6.21
N GLU A 65 4.41 -2.11 -6.72
CA GLU A 65 3.18 -1.51 -7.24
C GLU A 65 2.37 -0.80 -6.13
N ASP A 66 2.46 -1.25 -4.88
CA ASP A 66 1.76 -0.60 -3.76
C ASP A 66 2.43 0.68 -3.25
N LYS A 67 3.69 0.93 -3.64
CA LYS A 67 4.37 2.20 -3.32
C LYS A 67 3.78 3.35 -4.12
N VAL A 68 4.10 4.58 -3.67
CA VAL A 68 3.77 5.80 -4.40
C VAL A 68 4.28 5.68 -5.83
N PHE A 69 3.38 5.97 -6.78
CA PHE A 69 3.64 5.87 -8.20
C PHE A 69 4.85 6.73 -8.59
N ARG A 70 5.70 6.14 -9.43
CA ARG A 70 6.88 6.78 -9.96
C ARG A 70 6.82 6.90 -11.47
N TRP A 71 6.79 8.15 -11.93
CA TRP A 71 6.77 8.51 -13.34
C TRP A 71 7.94 7.94 -14.14
N ASP A 72 9.12 7.93 -13.53
CA ASP A 72 10.33 7.38 -14.16
C ASP A 72 10.32 5.85 -14.24
N LYS A 73 9.28 5.20 -13.72
CA LYS A 73 9.10 3.74 -13.68
C LYS A 73 7.85 3.28 -14.43
N MET A 74 7.31 4.06 -15.36
CA MET A 74 6.09 3.71 -16.13
C MET A 74 6.11 2.29 -16.72
N GLU A 75 7.25 1.87 -17.27
CA GLU A 75 7.43 0.53 -17.82
C GLU A 75 7.28 -0.60 -16.79
N GLN A 76 7.62 -0.35 -15.51
CA GLN A 76 7.44 -1.33 -14.43
C GLN A 76 5.97 -1.60 -14.12
N TYR A 77 5.08 -0.69 -14.53
CA TYR A 77 3.63 -0.81 -14.35
C TYR A 77 2.92 -1.27 -15.64
N ASP A 78 3.68 -1.67 -16.67
CA ASP A 78 3.19 -2.00 -18.02
C ASP A 78 2.48 -0.83 -18.74
N ILE A 79 2.79 0.43 -18.35
CA ILE A 79 2.17 1.61 -18.96
C ILE A 79 3.12 2.19 -20.02
N PRO A 80 2.73 2.24 -21.30
CA PRO A 80 3.54 2.84 -22.35
C PRO A 80 3.77 4.34 -22.11
N TRP A 81 4.97 4.84 -22.39
CA TRP A 81 5.28 6.27 -22.32
C TRP A 81 4.36 7.16 -23.18
N GLY A 82 3.77 6.60 -24.24
CA GLY A 82 2.78 7.28 -25.08
C GLY A 82 1.55 7.77 -24.31
N ASP A 83 1.23 7.14 -23.19
CA ASP A 83 0.06 7.44 -22.35
C ASP A 83 0.38 8.41 -21.19
N SER A 84 1.59 8.96 -21.17
CA SER A 84 2.06 9.91 -20.14
C SER A 84 1.14 11.14 -19.99
N SER A 85 0.56 11.63 -21.09
CA SER A 85 -0.37 12.76 -21.07
C SER A 85 -1.67 12.46 -20.32
N PHE A 86 -2.15 11.23 -20.39
CA PHE A 86 -3.32 10.77 -19.66
C PHE A 86 -3.00 10.62 -18.16
N LEU A 87 -1.85 10.04 -17.83
CA LEU A 87 -1.38 9.94 -16.44
C LEU A 87 -1.22 11.30 -15.77
N LEU A 88 -0.88 12.35 -16.53
CA LEU A 88 -0.64 13.69 -15.96
C LEU A 88 -1.93 14.29 -15.43
N ARG A 89 -3.05 13.97 -16.10
CA ARG A 89 -4.38 14.36 -15.64
C ARG A 89 -4.78 13.60 -14.38
N ILE A 90 -4.43 12.31 -14.28
CA ILE A 90 -4.72 11.51 -13.08
C ILE A 90 -3.90 11.99 -11.89
N SER A 91 -2.61 12.28 -12.06
CA SER A 91 -1.76 12.72 -10.95
C SER A 91 -2.19 14.03 -10.32
N GLN A 92 -2.95 14.84 -11.05
CA GLN A 92 -3.54 16.07 -10.52
C GLN A 92 -4.79 15.81 -9.66
N ALA A 93 -5.45 14.66 -9.85
CA ALA A 93 -6.67 14.30 -9.14
C ALA A 93 -6.42 13.49 -7.85
N TYR A 94 -5.26 12.85 -7.73
CA TYR A 94 -4.90 12.02 -6.59
C TYR A 94 -3.58 12.47 -5.97
N GLU A 95 -3.60 12.70 -4.66
CA GLU A 95 -2.38 12.98 -3.91
C GLU A 95 -1.63 11.66 -3.63
N ASN A 96 -0.39 11.56 -4.12
CA ASN A 96 0.50 10.41 -3.91
C ASN A 96 -0.14 9.02 -4.19
N PRO A 97 -0.76 8.80 -5.37
CA PRO A 97 -1.42 7.53 -5.67
C PRO A 97 -0.42 6.38 -5.72
N SER A 98 -0.85 5.16 -5.38
CA SER A 98 0.00 3.98 -5.57
C SER A 98 0.13 3.62 -7.05
N GLY A 99 1.21 2.92 -7.42
CA GLY A 99 1.38 2.40 -8.77
C GLY A 99 0.22 1.49 -9.20
N ARG A 100 -0.27 0.63 -8.29
CA ARG A 100 -1.42 -0.25 -8.52
C ARG A 100 -2.69 0.55 -8.82
N LEU A 101 -2.95 1.63 -8.09
CA LEU A 101 -4.09 2.52 -8.34
C LEU A 101 -3.98 3.17 -9.72
N ILE A 102 -2.82 3.73 -10.05
CA ILE A 102 -2.59 4.35 -11.36
C ILE A 102 -2.77 3.35 -12.50
N LYS A 103 -2.17 2.16 -12.39
CA LYS A 103 -2.31 1.07 -13.34
C LYS A 103 -3.76 0.66 -13.53
N TRP A 104 -4.54 0.61 -12.45
CA TRP A 104 -5.96 0.28 -12.51
C TRP A 104 -6.79 1.36 -13.19
N ILE A 105 -6.60 2.63 -12.84
CA ILE A 105 -7.28 3.75 -13.50
C ILE A 105 -6.97 3.74 -14.99
N TRP A 106 -5.69 3.60 -15.37
CA TRP A 106 -5.27 3.52 -16.77
C TRP A 106 -5.95 2.39 -17.55
N ARG A 107 -6.06 1.19 -16.98
CA ARG A 107 -6.77 0.07 -17.63
C ARG A 107 -8.26 0.31 -17.88
N LEU A 108 -8.88 1.22 -17.14
CA LEU A 108 -10.30 1.56 -17.27
C LEU A 108 -10.57 2.75 -18.18
N SER A 109 -9.53 3.37 -18.72
CA SER A 109 -9.58 4.61 -19.50
C SER A 109 -9.48 4.34 -20.98
#